data_AF-A0A1G3ADB2-F1
#
_entry.id   AF-A0A1G3ADB2-F1
#
_cell.length_a   1.000
_cell.length_b   1.000
_cell.length_c   1.000
_cell.angle_alpha   90.00
_cell.angle_beta   90.00
_cell.angle_gamma   90.00
#
_symmetry.space_group_name_H-M   'P 1'
#
loop_
_entity.id
_entity.type
_entity.pdbx_description
1 polymer ?
#
loop_
_entity_poly.entity_id
_entity_poly.type
_entity_poly.pdbx_seq_one_letter_code
_entity_poly.pdbx_strand_id
1 'polypeptide(L)'
;MVAILLAMSVWQRTGRSRWLLVAASLAAVSLGVHASVLLMAPAALVLLLFTPRRWIVNWPAAILGTALGLGVVLAAFWWIDRADSPANYFRAVIAPSRSVWGLEPEDLDEFHERVELSLLAPQYRDSLLSKPPEVVRQKALDYLENLPREIPPLWLAVSVGGLVWLGRKSWKMTLLLILTLAAHLTFDLCYATPDVHLLYIATYLPVAVFGIAGLALAADLWTAASRRKGPSGHSPAALNATLGALGLAVVMSPMVFPAAWNDEGRRDCWTPPEAEPFQIAYSPAFHGEIRQLVRDLEDDAVLFTGWSQLYPCYYVAHVEQGRTRMVFIQDYPQPYYFELADSALQYVRRTAPTRPVYFTHVVGKVEEQFELKPVRRGRQILYRVGKPIRPAASDDPIAKAPPPERS
;
A
#
# COMPACT_ATOMS: atom_id res chain seq x y z
N MET A 1 -2.94 -11.78 -3.57
CA MET A 1 -3.01 -12.07 -5.03
C MET A 1 -2.81 -13.55 -5.39
N VAL A 2 -1.71 -14.22 -4.99
CA VAL A 2 -1.42 -15.63 -5.33
C VAL A 2 -2.59 -16.59 -5.03
N ALA A 3 -3.15 -16.53 -3.81
CA ALA A 3 -4.25 -17.40 -3.41
C ALA A 3 -5.52 -17.20 -4.27
N ILE A 4 -5.78 -15.96 -4.72
CA ILE A 4 -6.89 -15.63 -5.62
C ILE A 4 -6.67 -16.31 -6.98
N LEU A 5 -5.48 -16.15 -7.57
CA LEU A 5 -5.12 -16.80 -8.84
C LEU A 5 -5.17 -18.33 -8.76
N LEU A 6 -4.73 -18.91 -7.64
CA LEU A 6 -4.82 -20.36 -7.41
C LEU A 6 -6.28 -20.82 -7.36
N ALA A 7 -7.12 -20.15 -6.58
CA ALA A 7 -8.55 -20.46 -6.48
C ALA A 7 -9.24 -20.33 -7.86
N MET A 8 -8.92 -19.28 -8.62
CA MET A 8 -9.42 -19.11 -10.00
C MET A 8 -8.94 -20.23 -10.94
N SER A 9 -7.69 -20.67 -10.83
CA SER A 9 -7.14 -21.78 -11.61
C SER A 9 -7.85 -23.10 -11.28
N VAL A 10 -8.08 -23.38 -9.99
CA VAL A 10 -8.81 -24.57 -9.55
C VAL A 10 -10.28 -24.52 -9.98
N TRP A 11 -10.92 -23.34 -9.94
CA TRP A 11 -12.26 -23.14 -10.50
C TRP A 11 -12.29 -23.45 -12.00
N GLN A 12 -11.36 -22.94 -12.79
CA GLN A 12 -11.28 -23.21 -14.24
C GLN A 12 -11.10 -24.70 -14.54
N ARG A 13 -10.27 -25.41 -13.75
CA ARG A 13 -10.02 -26.85 -13.94
C ARG A 13 -11.18 -27.74 -13.52
N THR A 14 -11.80 -27.44 -12.37
CA THR A 14 -12.81 -28.32 -11.76
C THR A 14 -14.24 -27.92 -12.09
N GLY A 15 -14.45 -26.67 -12.52
CA GLY A 15 -15.75 -26.05 -12.71
C GLY A 15 -16.59 -25.93 -11.43
N ARG A 16 -16.00 -26.14 -10.24
CA ARG A 16 -16.71 -26.06 -8.96
C ARG A 16 -16.77 -24.61 -8.48
N SER A 17 -17.98 -24.07 -8.36
CA SER A 17 -18.24 -22.65 -8.01
C SER A 17 -17.72 -22.24 -6.63
N ARG A 18 -17.57 -23.17 -5.69
CA ARG A 18 -16.96 -22.89 -4.36
C ARG A 18 -15.58 -22.21 -4.45
N TRP A 19 -14.81 -22.52 -5.48
CA TRP A 19 -13.49 -21.92 -5.68
C TRP A 19 -13.57 -20.49 -6.21
N LEU A 20 -14.63 -20.18 -6.95
CA LEU A 20 -14.94 -18.81 -7.37
C LEU A 20 -15.43 -17.97 -6.18
N LEU A 21 -16.23 -18.57 -5.29
CA LEU A 21 -16.60 -17.95 -4.00
C LEU A 21 -15.36 -17.63 -3.19
N VAL A 22 -14.45 -18.60 -2.99
CA VAL A 22 -13.18 -18.37 -2.27
C VAL A 22 -12.34 -17.28 -2.94
N ALA A 23 -12.18 -17.31 -4.27
CA ALA A 23 -11.41 -16.30 -4.99
C ALA A 23 -12.01 -14.89 -4.79
N ALA A 24 -13.33 -14.75 -4.93
CA ALA A 24 -14.03 -13.48 -4.77
C ALA A 24 -13.98 -12.96 -3.33
N SER A 25 -14.14 -13.83 -2.33
CA SER A 25 -13.99 -13.46 -0.91
C SER A 25 -12.58 -12.99 -0.60
N LEU A 26 -11.55 -13.71 -1.04
CA LEU A 26 -10.16 -13.31 -0.82
C LEU A 26 -9.82 -11.99 -1.51
N ALA A 27 -10.33 -11.77 -2.73
CA ALA A 27 -10.16 -10.51 -3.45
C ALA A 27 -10.81 -9.34 -2.68
N ALA A 28 -12.06 -9.52 -2.22
CA ALA A 28 -12.77 -8.50 -1.46
C ALA A 28 -12.15 -8.22 -0.09
N VAL A 29 -11.72 -9.25 0.67
CA VAL A 29 -10.99 -9.06 1.93
C VAL A 29 -9.68 -8.30 1.71
N SER A 30 -9.00 -8.56 0.60
CA SER A 30 -7.74 -7.89 0.29
C SER A 30 -7.89 -6.37 0.06
N LEU A 31 -9.10 -5.88 -0.23
CA LEU A 31 -9.37 -4.44 -0.34
C LEU A 31 -9.09 -3.69 0.98
N GLY A 32 -9.30 -4.36 2.12
CA GLY A 32 -8.97 -3.80 3.43
C GLY A 32 -7.47 -3.71 3.72
N VAL A 33 -6.60 -4.26 2.85
CA VAL A 33 -5.14 -4.22 3.00
C VAL A 33 -4.52 -3.40 1.88
N HIS A 34 -4.80 -3.73 0.62
CA HIS A 34 -4.32 -3.00 -0.55
C HIS A 34 -5.38 -2.98 -1.66
N ALA A 35 -5.86 -1.78 -1.99
CA ALA A 35 -6.86 -1.57 -3.04
C ALA A 35 -6.40 -2.00 -4.44
N SER A 36 -5.08 -2.06 -4.70
CA SER A 36 -4.52 -2.49 -5.99
C SER A 36 -4.93 -3.90 -6.40
N VAL A 37 -5.32 -4.77 -5.46
CA VAL A 37 -5.86 -6.11 -5.77
C VAL A 37 -7.13 -6.01 -6.64
N LEU A 38 -7.89 -4.91 -6.55
CA LEU A 38 -9.07 -4.67 -7.39
C LEU A 38 -8.73 -4.55 -8.88
N LEU A 39 -7.47 -4.23 -9.23
CA LEU A 39 -7.02 -4.15 -10.63
C LEU A 39 -7.12 -5.51 -11.35
N MET A 40 -7.26 -6.62 -10.60
CA MET A 40 -7.58 -7.94 -11.18
C MET A 40 -9.05 -8.10 -11.57
N ALA A 41 -9.97 -7.29 -11.03
CA ALA A 41 -11.40 -7.49 -11.19
C ALA A 41 -11.85 -7.41 -12.66
N PRO A 42 -11.38 -6.46 -13.50
CA PRO A 42 -11.72 -6.45 -14.92
C PRO A 42 -11.34 -7.75 -15.63
N ALA A 43 -10.15 -8.28 -15.35
CA ALA A 43 -9.67 -9.54 -15.92
C ALA A 43 -10.53 -10.73 -15.48
N ALA A 44 -10.94 -10.77 -14.21
CA ALA A 44 -11.83 -11.80 -13.67
C ALA A 44 -13.25 -11.72 -14.26
N LEU A 45 -13.79 -10.51 -14.44
CA LEU A 45 -15.10 -10.29 -15.07
C LEU A 45 -15.12 -10.76 -16.53
N VAL A 46 -14.10 -10.39 -17.31
CA VAL A 46 -13.95 -10.86 -18.69
C VAL A 46 -13.91 -12.39 -18.74
N LEU A 47 -13.16 -13.03 -17.84
CA LEU A 47 -13.10 -14.50 -17.76
C LEU A 47 -14.44 -15.15 -17.42
N LEU A 48 -15.23 -14.54 -16.53
CA LEU A 48 -16.58 -15.02 -16.17
C LEU A 48 -17.52 -14.93 -17.37
N LEU A 49 -17.49 -13.82 -18.12
CA LEU A 49 -18.29 -13.62 -19.33
C LEU A 49 -17.97 -14.67 -20.40
N PHE A 50 -16.69 -15.04 -20.58
CA PHE A 50 -16.27 -16.09 -21.51
C PHE A 50 -16.48 -17.53 -20.99
N THR A 51 -17.18 -17.71 -19.86
CA THR A 51 -17.49 -19.04 -19.31
C THR A 51 -19.02 -19.25 -19.19
N PRO A 52 -19.77 -19.18 -20.31
CA PRO A 52 -21.24 -19.09 -20.31
C PRO A 52 -21.94 -20.36 -19.82
N ARG A 53 -21.34 -21.54 -20.02
CA ARG A 53 -21.97 -22.84 -19.73
C ARG A 53 -22.37 -23.07 -18.26
N ARG A 54 -21.97 -22.19 -17.33
CA ARG A 54 -22.31 -22.28 -15.90
C ARG A 54 -22.61 -20.91 -15.26
N TRP A 55 -23.02 -19.92 -16.05
CA TRP A 55 -23.30 -18.57 -15.58
C TRP A 55 -24.25 -18.53 -14.35
N ILE A 56 -25.35 -19.29 -14.39
CA ILE A 56 -26.34 -19.40 -13.30
C ILE A 56 -25.71 -19.85 -11.97
N VAL A 57 -24.64 -20.64 -11.98
CA VAL A 57 -24.00 -21.15 -10.75
C VAL A 57 -22.76 -20.33 -10.37
N ASN A 58 -22.07 -19.78 -11.37
CA ASN A 58 -20.84 -19.01 -11.15
C ASN A 58 -21.12 -17.60 -10.63
N TRP A 59 -22.09 -16.88 -11.21
CA TRP A 59 -22.39 -15.51 -10.81
C TRP A 59 -22.85 -15.41 -9.35
N PRO A 60 -23.80 -16.23 -8.86
CA PRO A 60 -24.18 -16.19 -7.46
C PRO A 60 -23.02 -16.51 -6.53
N ALA A 61 -22.14 -17.46 -6.90
CA ALA A 61 -20.97 -17.78 -6.10
C ALA A 61 -19.94 -16.63 -6.04
N ALA A 62 -19.70 -15.95 -7.16
CA ALA A 62 -18.85 -14.76 -7.20
C ALA A 62 -19.43 -13.61 -6.37
N ILE A 63 -20.73 -13.30 -6.57
CA ILE A 63 -21.43 -12.23 -5.85
C ILE A 63 -21.44 -12.53 -4.35
N LEU A 64 -21.81 -13.75 -3.94
CA LEU A 64 -21.80 -14.17 -2.54
C LEU A 64 -20.39 -14.10 -1.96
N GLY A 65 -19.38 -14.56 -2.71
CA GLY A 65 -17.99 -14.48 -2.28
C GLY A 65 -17.55 -13.04 -2.02
N THR A 66 -17.82 -12.14 -2.97
CA THR A 66 -17.55 -10.70 -2.83
C THR A 66 -18.29 -10.10 -1.64
N ALA A 67 -19.59 -10.39 -1.49
CA ALA A 67 -20.40 -9.88 -0.38
C ALA A 67 -19.88 -10.35 0.98
N LEU A 68 -19.48 -11.62 1.11
CA LEU A 68 -18.86 -12.14 2.33
C LEU A 68 -17.54 -11.45 2.64
N GLY A 69 -16.68 -11.28 1.63
CA GLY A 69 -15.39 -10.62 1.84
C GLY A 69 -15.53 -9.13 2.18
N LEU A 70 -16.44 -8.41 1.52
CA LEU A 70 -16.78 -7.02 1.87
C LEU A 70 -17.40 -6.94 3.26
N GLY A 71 -18.26 -7.89 3.63
CA GLY A 71 -18.82 -7.95 4.98
C GLY A 71 -17.74 -8.07 6.06
N VAL A 72 -16.70 -8.88 5.82
CA VAL A 72 -15.53 -8.99 6.72
C VAL A 72 -14.77 -7.66 6.81
N VAL A 73 -14.51 -7.00 5.67
CA VAL A 73 -13.82 -5.70 5.66
C VAL A 73 -14.64 -4.64 6.39
N LEU A 74 -15.92 -4.50 6.06
CA LEU A 74 -16.81 -3.53 6.70
C LEU A 74 -16.97 -3.79 8.20
N ALA A 75 -17.05 -5.06 8.62
CA ALA A 75 -17.07 -5.40 10.04
C ALA A 75 -15.77 -5.03 10.76
N ALA A 76 -14.62 -5.22 10.12
CA ALA A 76 -13.33 -4.81 10.66
C ALA A 76 -13.21 -3.27 10.76
N PHE A 77 -13.60 -2.55 9.70
CA PHE A 77 -13.66 -1.08 9.71
C PHE A 77 -14.60 -0.57 10.80
N TRP A 78 -15.80 -1.14 10.92
CA TRP A 78 -16.76 -0.78 11.97
C TRP A 78 -16.20 -1.01 13.37
N TRP A 79 -15.51 -2.14 13.59
CA TRP A 79 -14.88 -2.43 14.87
C TRP A 79 -13.77 -1.41 15.21
N ILE A 80 -12.89 -1.11 14.25
CA ILE A 80 -11.79 -0.15 14.40
C ILE A 80 -12.33 1.26 14.65
N ASP A 81 -13.33 1.65 13.87
CA ASP A 81 -13.99 2.95 13.98
C ASP A 81 -14.65 3.14 15.34
N ARG A 82 -15.39 2.13 15.80
CA ARG A 82 -16.06 2.14 17.11
C ARG A 82 -15.11 2.10 18.30
N ALA A 83 -13.90 1.56 18.12
CA ALA A 83 -12.86 1.63 19.14
C ALA A 83 -12.33 3.06 19.35
N ASP A 84 -12.54 3.95 18.37
CA ASP A 84 -12.30 5.39 18.43
C ASP A 84 -10.93 5.79 19.00
N SER A 85 -9.90 5.01 18.64
CA SER A 85 -8.54 5.23 19.14
C SER A 85 -7.99 6.58 18.66
N PRO A 86 -7.30 7.35 19.52
CA PRO A 86 -6.60 8.57 19.09
C PRO A 86 -5.53 8.28 18.02
N ALA A 87 -5.00 7.05 17.99
CA ALA A 87 -4.09 6.58 16.95
C ALA A 87 -4.79 6.16 15.65
N ASN A 88 -6.11 6.34 15.52
CA ASN A 88 -6.81 6.09 14.26
C ASN A 88 -6.30 7.05 13.18
N TYR A 89 -6.09 6.55 11.96
CA TYR A 89 -5.73 7.34 10.78
C TYR A 89 -6.61 8.58 10.60
N PHE A 90 -7.91 8.47 10.86
CA PHE A 90 -8.82 9.61 10.78
C PHE A 90 -8.46 10.72 11.77
N ARG A 91 -8.14 10.37 13.03
CA ARG A 91 -7.82 11.34 14.09
C ARG A 91 -6.41 11.89 13.99
N ALA A 92 -5.46 11.04 13.59
CA ALA A 92 -4.04 11.40 13.54
C ALA A 92 -3.65 12.09 12.22
N VAL A 93 -4.40 11.90 11.14
CA VAL A 93 -4.01 12.36 9.80
C VAL A 93 -5.12 13.14 9.12
N ILE A 94 -6.28 12.52 8.89
CA ILE A 94 -7.32 13.10 8.03
C ILE A 94 -7.95 14.33 8.69
N ALA A 95 -8.57 14.18 9.85
CA ALA A 95 -9.35 15.24 10.49
C ALA A 95 -8.51 16.50 10.81
N PRO A 96 -7.25 16.38 11.30
CA PRO A 96 -6.38 17.53 11.46
C PRO A 96 -6.06 18.23 10.15
N SER A 97 -6.00 17.49 9.03
CA SER A 97 -5.57 18.03 7.74
C SER A 97 -6.66 18.15 6.68
N ARG A 98 -7.93 18.01 7.07
CA ARG A 98 -9.10 17.90 6.19
C ARG A 98 -9.19 18.98 5.12
N SER A 99 -8.76 20.20 5.44
CA SER A 99 -8.77 21.34 4.53
C SER A 99 -7.85 21.17 3.32
N VAL A 100 -6.84 20.28 3.36
CA VAL A 100 -5.99 19.96 2.19
C VAL A 100 -6.82 19.35 1.07
N TRP A 101 -7.88 18.61 1.42
CA TRP A 101 -8.75 17.92 0.47
C TRP A 101 -10.11 18.61 0.32
N GLY A 102 -10.26 19.83 0.83
CA GLY A 102 -11.52 20.56 0.80
C GLY A 102 -12.64 19.91 1.60
N LEU A 103 -12.29 19.12 2.63
CA LEU A 103 -13.25 18.46 3.51
C LEU A 103 -13.58 19.37 4.70
N GLU A 104 -14.87 19.48 5.00
CA GLU A 104 -15.40 20.11 6.20
C GLU A 104 -15.41 19.13 7.39
N PRO A 105 -15.54 19.61 8.65
CA PRO A 105 -15.66 18.72 9.81
C PRO A 105 -16.78 17.69 9.67
N GLU A 106 -17.92 18.11 9.15
CA GLU A 106 -19.15 17.31 9.05
C GLU A 106 -19.01 16.16 8.04
N ASP A 107 -18.10 16.27 7.06
CA ASP A 107 -17.81 15.22 6.07
C ASP A 107 -17.12 13.98 6.68
N LEU A 108 -16.82 14.00 7.98
CA LEU A 108 -16.14 12.94 8.72
C LEU A 108 -16.95 12.46 9.92
N ASP A 109 -18.19 12.90 10.11
CA ASP A 109 -18.99 12.62 11.29
C ASP A 109 -19.57 11.19 11.26
N GLU A 110 -19.96 10.72 10.07
CA GLU A 110 -20.62 9.44 9.93
C GLU A 110 -19.67 8.31 9.54
N PHE A 111 -19.96 7.10 10.02
CA PHE A 111 -19.14 5.91 9.74
C PHE A 111 -18.98 5.64 8.24
N HIS A 112 -20.06 5.83 7.48
CA HIS A 112 -20.06 5.55 6.04
C HIS A 112 -19.20 6.54 5.25
N GLU A 113 -19.12 7.80 5.67
CA GLU A 113 -18.27 8.83 5.05
C GLU A 113 -16.79 8.48 5.26
N ARG A 114 -16.42 8.07 6.47
CA ARG A 114 -15.05 7.60 6.77
C ARG A 114 -14.69 6.33 6.01
N VAL A 115 -15.62 5.39 5.87
CA VAL A 115 -15.40 4.19 5.04
C VAL A 115 -15.24 4.56 3.56
N GLU A 116 -16.07 5.46 3.05
CA GLU A 116 -15.98 5.94 1.67
C GLU A 116 -14.63 6.62 1.41
N LEU A 117 -14.21 7.53 2.31
CA LEU A 117 -12.93 8.21 2.22
C LEU A 117 -11.75 7.23 2.26
N SER A 118 -11.83 6.18 3.08
CA SER A 118 -10.79 5.15 3.17
C SER A 118 -10.70 4.29 1.91
N LEU A 119 -11.85 3.85 1.38
CA LEU A 119 -11.89 2.85 0.30
C LEU A 119 -11.78 3.49 -1.08
N LEU A 120 -12.43 4.62 -1.31
CA LEU A 120 -12.41 5.32 -2.61
C LEU A 120 -11.25 6.30 -2.72
N ALA A 121 -10.67 6.68 -1.58
CA ALA A 121 -9.54 7.59 -1.47
C ALA A 121 -9.66 8.82 -2.39
N PRO A 122 -10.78 9.58 -2.33
CA PRO A 122 -11.02 10.71 -3.20
C PRO A 122 -9.90 11.77 -3.13
N GLN A 123 -9.19 11.85 -2.00
CA GLN A 123 -8.01 12.69 -1.80
C GLN A 123 -6.88 12.46 -2.81
N TYR A 124 -6.84 11.29 -3.47
CA TYR A 124 -5.82 10.96 -4.47
C TYR A 124 -6.37 10.91 -5.90
N ARG A 125 -7.61 11.34 -6.14
CA ARG A 125 -8.23 11.31 -7.49
C ARG A 125 -7.39 12.02 -8.53
N ASP A 126 -6.86 13.20 -8.20
CA ASP A 126 -6.01 13.98 -9.10
C ASP A 126 -4.62 13.36 -9.34
N SER A 127 -4.26 12.34 -8.55
CA SER A 127 -3.05 11.55 -8.76
C SER A 127 -3.30 10.31 -9.65
N LEU A 128 -4.56 9.91 -9.84
CA LEU A 128 -4.93 8.76 -10.66
C LEU A 128 -5.06 9.20 -12.13
N LEU A 129 -4.34 8.52 -13.03
CA LEU A 129 -4.42 8.76 -14.48
C LEU A 129 -4.09 10.19 -14.92
N SER A 130 -3.31 10.94 -14.15
CA SER A 130 -3.07 12.38 -14.36
C SER A 130 -1.78 12.72 -15.10
N LYS A 131 -0.96 11.73 -15.44
CA LYS A 131 0.31 11.97 -16.14
C LYS A 131 0.09 12.24 -17.64
N PRO A 132 0.84 13.19 -18.23
CA PRO A 132 0.88 13.37 -19.67
C PRO A 132 1.33 12.10 -20.41
N PRO A 133 0.82 11.83 -21.63
CA PRO A 133 1.18 10.63 -22.40
C PRO A 133 2.69 10.47 -22.61
N GLU A 134 3.44 11.55 -22.74
CA GLU A 134 4.89 11.55 -22.91
C GLU A 134 5.60 11.01 -21.67
N VAL A 135 5.13 11.36 -20.48
CA VAL A 135 5.65 10.87 -19.20
C VAL A 135 5.30 9.40 -19.01
N VAL A 136 4.06 9.00 -19.35
CA VAL A 136 3.63 7.59 -19.32
C VAL A 136 4.51 6.75 -20.25
N ARG A 137 4.78 7.24 -21.47
CA ARG A 137 5.68 6.58 -22.43
C ARG A 137 7.09 6.44 -21.89
N GLN A 138 7.66 7.50 -21.32
CA GLN A 138 9.00 7.45 -20.73
C GLN A 138 9.05 6.40 -19.62
N LYS A 139 8.09 6.41 -18.68
CA LYS A 139 8.03 5.40 -17.61
C LYS A 139 7.86 3.98 -18.14
N ALA A 140 7.15 3.78 -19.24
CA ALA A 140 7.03 2.46 -19.86
C ALA A 140 8.38 1.99 -20.43
N LEU A 141 9.17 2.89 -21.01
CA LEU A 141 10.53 2.60 -21.46
C LEU A 141 11.45 2.30 -20.26
N ASP A 142 11.37 3.12 -19.20
CA ASP A 142 12.15 2.91 -17.98
C ASP A 142 11.82 1.56 -17.33
N TYR A 143 10.53 1.18 -17.29
CA TYR A 143 10.10 -0.13 -16.81
C TYR A 143 10.72 -1.26 -17.64
N LEU A 144 10.70 -1.16 -18.97
CA LEU A 144 11.27 -2.17 -19.86
C LEU A 144 12.80 -2.24 -19.78
N GLU A 145 13.48 -1.11 -19.58
CA GLU A 145 14.94 -1.04 -19.40
C GLU A 145 15.36 -1.64 -18.06
N ASN A 146 14.58 -1.41 -17.01
CA ASN A 146 14.86 -1.92 -15.67
C ASN A 146 14.45 -3.38 -15.46
N LEU A 147 13.48 -3.89 -16.23
CA LEU A 147 12.97 -5.26 -16.06
C LEU A 147 14.08 -6.34 -16.07
N PRO A 148 15.11 -6.31 -16.94
CA PRO A 148 16.22 -7.28 -16.90
C PRO A 148 17.19 -7.08 -15.73
N ARG A 149 17.20 -5.91 -15.09
CA ARG A 149 17.98 -5.63 -13.86
C ARG A 149 17.29 -6.24 -12.64
N GLU A 150 15.96 -6.28 -12.64
CA GLU A 150 15.15 -6.79 -11.53
C GLU A 150 14.79 -8.28 -11.67
N ILE A 151 14.59 -8.76 -12.90
CA ILE A 151 14.26 -10.15 -13.21
C ILE A 151 15.34 -10.74 -14.11
N PRO A 152 15.96 -11.89 -13.76
CA PRO A 152 17.00 -12.50 -14.57
C PRO A 152 16.57 -12.68 -16.04
N PRO A 153 17.41 -12.30 -17.03
CA PRO A 153 17.06 -12.40 -18.45
C PRO A 153 16.64 -13.80 -18.89
N LEU A 154 17.25 -14.84 -18.30
CA LEU A 154 16.86 -16.23 -18.54
C LEU A 154 15.41 -16.50 -18.09
N TRP A 155 15.00 -15.95 -16.94
CA TRP A 155 13.62 -16.07 -16.48
C TRP A 155 12.65 -15.38 -17.43
N LEU A 156 12.98 -14.18 -17.91
CA LEU A 156 12.17 -13.47 -18.90
C LEU A 156 11.99 -14.29 -20.20
N ALA A 157 13.07 -14.90 -20.70
CA ALA A 157 13.02 -15.77 -21.88
C ALA A 157 12.11 -16.99 -21.65
N VAL A 158 12.23 -17.63 -20.49
CA VAL A 158 11.38 -18.75 -20.09
C VAL A 158 9.92 -18.29 -19.95
N SER A 159 9.65 -17.11 -19.39
CA SER A 159 8.31 -16.52 -19.28
C SER A 159 7.67 -16.29 -20.64
N VAL A 160 8.41 -15.81 -21.65
CA VAL A 160 7.88 -15.67 -23.02
C VAL A 160 7.47 -17.04 -23.60
N GLY A 161 8.30 -18.07 -23.42
CA GLY A 161 7.94 -19.43 -23.83
C GLY A 161 6.71 -19.97 -23.08
N GLY A 162 6.61 -19.68 -21.79
CA GLY A 162 5.48 -20.06 -20.95
C GLY A 162 4.18 -19.33 -21.27
N LEU A 163 4.24 -18.06 -21.67
CA LEU A 163 3.10 -17.30 -22.18
C LEU A 163 2.47 -18.01 -23.39
N VAL A 164 3.31 -18.37 -24.37
CA VAL A 164 2.86 -19.07 -25.59
C VAL A 164 2.31 -20.47 -25.24
N TRP A 165 3.02 -21.24 -24.43
CA TRP A 165 2.59 -22.59 -24.05
C TRP A 165 1.29 -22.58 -23.25
N LEU A 166 1.17 -21.70 -22.25
CA LEU A 166 -0.05 -21.54 -21.46
C LEU A 166 -1.21 -21.05 -22.32
N GLY A 167 -0.94 -20.13 -23.27
CA GLY A 167 -1.94 -19.67 -24.24
C GLY A 167 -2.57 -20.81 -25.04
N ARG A 168 -1.75 -21.78 -25.47
CA ARG A 168 -2.22 -22.97 -26.19
C ARG A 168 -2.96 -23.96 -25.30
N LYS A 169 -2.53 -24.13 -24.05
CA LYS A 169 -3.12 -25.11 -23.11
C LYS A 169 -4.38 -24.59 -22.40
N SER A 170 -4.42 -23.30 -22.12
CA SER A 170 -5.41 -22.66 -21.26
C SER A 170 -5.51 -21.15 -21.55
N TRP A 171 -5.94 -20.79 -22.76
CA TRP A 171 -6.06 -19.40 -23.24
C TRP A 171 -6.80 -18.48 -22.26
N LYS A 172 -7.79 -19.01 -21.54
CA LYS A 172 -8.57 -18.30 -20.52
C LYS A 172 -7.71 -17.81 -19.34
N MET A 173 -6.82 -18.66 -18.84
CA MET A 173 -5.91 -18.31 -17.77
C MET A 173 -4.84 -17.33 -18.28
N THR A 174 -4.37 -17.52 -19.50
CA THR A 174 -3.47 -16.57 -20.15
C THR A 174 -4.11 -15.20 -20.28
N LEU A 175 -5.36 -15.12 -20.73
CA LEU A 175 -6.10 -13.86 -20.82
C LEU A 175 -6.25 -13.18 -19.46
N LEU A 176 -6.61 -13.94 -18.41
CA LEU A 176 -6.69 -13.42 -17.04
C LEU A 176 -5.36 -12.76 -16.61
N LEU A 177 -4.24 -13.45 -16.84
CA LEU A 177 -2.92 -12.97 -16.46
C LEU A 177 -2.47 -11.75 -17.27
N ILE A 178 -2.70 -11.75 -18.60
CA ILE A 178 -2.38 -10.61 -19.47
C ILE A 178 -3.19 -9.38 -19.07
N LEU A 179 -4.51 -9.53 -18.87
CA LEU A 179 -5.36 -8.41 -18.48
C LEU A 179 -5.03 -7.90 -17.08
N THR A 180 -4.68 -8.81 -16.15
CA THR A 180 -4.20 -8.42 -14.82
C THR A 180 -2.89 -7.63 -14.90
N LEU A 181 -1.94 -8.11 -15.71
CA LEU A 181 -0.66 -7.43 -15.94
C LEU A 181 -0.88 -6.04 -16.58
N ALA A 182 -1.71 -5.97 -17.60
CA ALA A 182 -2.03 -4.72 -18.29
C ALA A 182 -2.73 -3.71 -17.37
N ALA A 183 -3.67 -4.15 -16.54
CA ALA A 183 -4.36 -3.28 -15.59
C ALA A 183 -3.40 -2.71 -14.54
N HIS A 184 -2.52 -3.52 -13.95
CA HIS A 184 -1.49 -3.05 -13.02
C HIS A 184 -0.51 -2.10 -13.69
N LEU A 185 0.04 -2.48 -14.85
CA LEU A 185 0.96 -1.60 -15.59
C LEU A 185 0.29 -0.27 -15.95
N THR A 186 -0.97 -0.28 -16.39
CA THR A 186 -1.68 0.95 -16.75
C THR A 186 -1.86 1.83 -15.52
N PHE A 187 -2.25 1.25 -14.39
CA PHE A 187 -2.35 1.96 -13.13
C PHE A 187 -0.99 2.55 -12.72
N ASP A 188 0.05 1.73 -12.63
CA ASP A 188 1.38 2.15 -12.17
C ASP A 188 1.99 3.22 -13.08
N LEU A 189 1.93 3.04 -14.40
CA LEU A 189 2.51 4.01 -15.34
C LEU A 189 1.81 5.37 -15.27
N CYS A 190 0.51 5.37 -15.02
CA CYS A 190 -0.31 6.59 -15.00
C CYS A 190 -0.49 7.19 -13.59
N TYR A 191 -0.05 6.52 -12.53
CA TYR A 191 -0.22 6.98 -11.14
C TYR A 191 0.88 7.97 -10.72
N ALA A 192 0.50 9.19 -10.33
CA ALA A 192 1.38 10.30 -10.00
C ALA A 192 1.95 10.24 -8.57
N THR A 193 2.60 9.12 -8.22
CA THR A 193 3.34 8.96 -6.95
C THR A 193 4.85 8.82 -7.18
N PRO A 194 5.72 9.35 -6.29
CA PRO A 194 7.18 9.18 -6.37
C PRO A 194 7.62 7.72 -6.29
N ASP A 195 7.01 6.92 -5.40
CA ASP A 195 7.45 5.55 -5.09
C ASP A 195 6.83 4.49 -6.02
N VAL A 196 6.59 4.85 -7.29
CA VAL A 196 5.84 3.98 -8.22
C VAL A 196 6.54 2.64 -8.48
N HIS A 197 7.86 2.60 -8.31
CA HIS A 197 8.67 1.40 -8.52
C HIS A 197 8.26 0.25 -7.59
N LEU A 198 7.77 0.56 -6.38
CA LEU A 198 7.27 -0.45 -5.44
C LEU A 198 5.97 -1.11 -5.90
N LEU A 199 5.18 -0.40 -6.73
CA LEU A 199 3.92 -0.91 -7.24
C LEU A 199 4.14 -1.93 -8.37
N TYR A 200 5.27 -1.85 -9.08
CA TYR A 200 5.64 -2.83 -10.11
C TYR A 200 5.77 -4.26 -9.58
N ILE A 201 5.98 -4.47 -8.28
CA ILE A 201 6.02 -5.80 -7.66
C ILE A 201 4.77 -6.64 -8.01
N ALA A 202 3.60 -6.01 -8.12
CA ALA A 202 2.37 -6.69 -8.49
C ALA A 202 2.41 -7.25 -9.93
N THR A 203 3.14 -6.58 -10.84
CA THR A 203 3.33 -7.01 -12.23
C THR A 203 4.24 -8.24 -12.36
N TYR A 204 5.12 -8.47 -11.38
CA TYR A 204 6.05 -9.60 -11.39
C TYR A 204 5.35 -10.93 -11.16
N LEU A 205 4.18 -10.94 -10.50
CA LEU A 205 3.45 -12.17 -10.27
C LEU A 205 2.95 -12.82 -11.59
N PRO A 206 2.25 -12.11 -12.50
CA PRO A 206 1.95 -12.64 -13.84
C PRO A 206 3.20 -13.14 -14.58
N VAL A 207 4.30 -12.39 -14.54
CA VAL A 207 5.58 -12.77 -15.18
C VAL A 207 6.15 -14.05 -14.58
N ALA A 208 6.07 -14.22 -13.26
CA ALA A 208 6.49 -15.43 -12.56
C ALA A 208 5.61 -16.63 -12.92
N VAL A 209 4.29 -16.46 -13.01
CA VAL A 209 3.37 -17.53 -13.44
C VAL A 209 3.67 -17.96 -14.88
N PHE A 210 3.98 -17.02 -15.78
CA PHE A 210 4.44 -17.35 -17.12
C PHE A 210 5.79 -18.09 -17.09
N GLY A 211 6.73 -17.69 -16.24
CA GLY A 211 8.01 -18.38 -16.10
C GLY A 211 7.85 -19.84 -15.67
N ILE A 212 6.99 -20.09 -14.69
CA ILE A 212 6.64 -21.46 -14.26
C ILE A 212 6.02 -22.27 -15.41
N ALA A 213 5.14 -21.66 -16.19
CA ALA A 213 4.58 -22.30 -17.39
C ALA A 213 5.66 -22.59 -18.44
N GLY A 214 6.69 -21.76 -18.55
CA GLY A 214 7.83 -21.96 -19.43
C GLY A 214 8.73 -23.11 -18.99
N LEU A 215 8.93 -23.27 -17.68
CA LEU A 215 9.62 -24.43 -17.12
C LEU A 215 8.86 -25.73 -17.39
N ALA A 216 7.52 -25.70 -17.32
CA ALA A 216 6.69 -26.84 -17.70
C ALA A 216 6.82 -27.17 -19.20
N LEU A 217 6.90 -26.16 -20.08
CA LEU A 217 7.23 -26.36 -21.49
C LEU A 217 8.60 -27.04 -21.66
N ALA A 218 9.64 -26.56 -20.96
CA ALA A 218 10.98 -27.15 -21.03
C ALA A 218 10.97 -28.63 -20.58
N ALA A 219 10.20 -28.96 -19.54
CA ALA A 219 10.01 -30.31 -19.06
C ALA A 219 9.29 -31.21 -20.08
N ASP A 220 8.22 -30.71 -20.70
CA ASP A 220 7.49 -31.40 -21.77
C ASP A 220 8.41 -31.69 -22.97
N LEU A 221 9.25 -30.73 -23.37
CA LEU A 221 10.23 -30.91 -24.45
C LEU A 221 11.32 -31.92 -24.08
N TRP A 222 11.84 -31.85 -22.85
CA TRP A 222 12.85 -32.79 -22.35
C TRP A 222 12.32 -34.22 -22.31
N THR A 223 11.10 -34.42 -21.80
CA THR A 223 10.48 -35.74 -21.75
C THR A 223 10.19 -36.27 -23.16
N ALA A 224 9.73 -35.43 -24.09
CA ALA A 224 9.54 -35.81 -25.49
C ALA A 224 10.86 -36.21 -26.17
N ALA A 225 11.95 -35.47 -25.92
CA ALA A 225 13.28 -35.79 -26.44
C ALA A 225 13.86 -37.07 -25.82
N SER A 226 13.65 -37.29 -24.52
CA SER A 226 14.14 -38.47 -23.79
C SER A 226 13.44 -39.74 -24.25
N ARG A 227 12.13 -39.69 -24.52
CA ARG A 227 11.37 -40.83 -25.08
C ARG A 227 11.89 -41.31 -26.43
N ARG A 228 12.51 -40.43 -27.24
CA ARG A 228 13.13 -40.82 -28.52
C ARG A 228 14.44 -41.62 -28.35
N LYS A 229 15.08 -41.56 -27.17
CA LYS A 229 16.35 -42.24 -26.87
C LYS A 229 16.19 -43.52 -26.05
N GLY A 230 14.95 -44.00 -25.84
CA GLY A 230 14.63 -45.17 -25.02
C GLY A 230 14.05 -44.80 -23.64
N PRO A 231 13.55 -45.78 -22.86
CA PRO A 231 12.89 -45.52 -21.57
C PRO A 231 13.92 -45.06 -20.54
N SER A 232 14.07 -43.73 -20.37
CA SER A 232 14.75 -43.15 -19.22
C SER A 232 13.88 -43.35 -17.97
N GLY A 233 14.41 -43.97 -16.91
CA GLY A 233 13.70 -44.33 -15.68
C GLY A 233 13.22 -43.16 -14.79
N HIS A 234 13.15 -41.94 -15.30
CA HIS A 234 12.72 -40.77 -14.52
C HIS A 234 11.23 -40.47 -14.76
N SER A 235 10.47 -40.35 -13.67
CA SER A 235 9.05 -39.97 -13.72
C SER A 235 8.88 -38.53 -14.22
N PRO A 236 8.10 -38.27 -15.29
CA PRO A 236 7.78 -36.92 -15.75
C PRO A 236 7.18 -36.03 -14.66
N ALA A 237 6.44 -36.63 -13.71
CA ALA A 237 5.88 -35.91 -12.58
C ALA A 237 6.95 -35.42 -11.59
N ALA A 238 8.00 -36.22 -11.35
CA ALA A 238 9.12 -35.83 -10.49
C ALA A 238 9.95 -34.71 -11.13
N LEU A 239 10.16 -34.74 -12.45
CA LEU A 239 10.82 -33.67 -13.19
C LEU A 239 10.02 -32.36 -13.12
N ASN A 240 8.70 -32.42 -13.37
CA ASN A 240 7.81 -31.27 -13.27
C ASN A 240 7.78 -30.69 -11.84
N ALA A 241 7.74 -31.55 -10.82
CA ALA A 241 7.79 -31.11 -9.42
C ALA A 241 9.13 -30.45 -9.09
N THR A 242 10.25 -31.02 -9.57
CA THR A 242 11.60 -30.48 -9.34
C THR A 242 11.80 -29.15 -10.04
N LEU A 243 11.39 -29.02 -11.30
CA LEU A 243 11.46 -27.77 -12.06
C LEU A 243 10.50 -26.71 -11.50
N GLY A 244 9.32 -27.11 -11.03
CA GLY A 244 8.40 -26.22 -10.32
C GLY A 244 8.99 -25.72 -9.00
N ALA A 245 9.63 -26.61 -8.21
CA ALA A 245 10.31 -26.24 -6.97
C ALA A 245 11.54 -25.36 -7.24
N LEU A 246 12.32 -25.65 -8.28
CA LEU A 246 13.47 -24.83 -8.70
C LEU A 246 13.02 -23.46 -9.18
N GLY A 247 11.94 -23.40 -9.96
CA GLY A 247 11.35 -22.14 -10.42
C GLY A 247 10.82 -21.30 -9.26
N LEU A 248 10.14 -21.93 -8.29
CA LEU A 248 9.74 -21.27 -7.05
C LEU A 248 10.96 -20.81 -6.25
N ALA A 249 12.01 -21.62 -6.13
CA ALA A 249 13.23 -21.25 -5.44
C ALA A 249 13.95 -20.07 -6.11
N VAL A 250 14.00 -20.02 -7.44
CA VAL A 250 14.57 -18.89 -8.20
C VAL A 250 13.73 -17.62 -8.01
N VAL A 251 12.40 -17.71 -8.12
CA VAL A 251 11.51 -16.55 -7.91
C VAL A 251 11.54 -16.06 -6.46
N MET A 252 11.67 -16.98 -5.50
CA MET A 252 11.74 -16.66 -4.07
C MET A 252 13.16 -16.34 -3.59
N SER A 253 14.18 -16.59 -4.41
CA SER A 253 15.57 -16.35 -4.01
C SER A 253 15.86 -14.91 -3.60
N PRO A 254 15.21 -13.83 -4.13
CA PRO A 254 15.37 -12.48 -3.60
C PRO A 254 14.89 -12.33 -2.16
N MET A 255 13.89 -13.12 -1.76
CA MET A 255 13.39 -13.15 -0.39
C MET A 255 14.24 -14.01 0.55
N VAL A 256 14.90 -15.06 0.02
CA VAL A 256 15.71 -16.01 0.80
C VAL A 256 17.16 -15.58 0.94
N PHE A 257 17.70 -14.89 -0.08
CA PHE A 257 19.07 -14.36 -0.10
C PHE A 257 19.07 -12.85 -0.36
N PRO A 258 18.46 -12.05 0.53
CA PRO A 258 18.39 -10.59 0.34
C PRO A 258 19.77 -9.92 0.28
N ALA A 259 20.82 -10.57 0.80
CA ALA A 259 22.20 -10.10 0.74
C ALA A 259 22.91 -10.42 -0.59
N ALA A 260 22.39 -11.33 -1.43
CA ALA A 260 22.94 -11.69 -2.74
C ALA A 260 22.46 -10.78 -3.89
N TRP A 261 21.59 -9.81 -3.58
CA TRP A 261 21.20 -8.67 -4.43
C TRP A 261 21.79 -7.36 -3.89
N ASN A 262 23.08 -7.43 -3.61
CA ASN A 262 23.90 -6.61 -2.73
C ASN A 262 23.77 -5.10 -3.00
N ASP A 263 23.63 -4.34 -1.91
CA ASP A 263 23.89 -2.91 -1.61
C ASP A 263 23.71 -1.80 -2.66
N GLU A 264 24.02 -1.98 -3.94
CA GLU A 264 23.73 -1.01 -5.02
C GLU A 264 22.30 -1.16 -5.52
N GLY A 265 21.80 -2.39 -5.71
CA GLY A 265 20.42 -2.64 -6.13
C GLY A 265 19.37 -2.22 -5.09
N ARG A 266 19.66 -2.39 -3.80
CA ARG A 266 18.78 -1.88 -2.72
C ARG A 266 18.87 -0.36 -2.56
N ARG A 267 19.96 0.30 -2.93
CA ARG A 267 20.07 1.76 -2.88
C ARG A 267 19.38 2.39 -4.10
N ASP A 268 19.53 1.86 -5.30
CA ASP A 268 18.98 2.52 -6.48
C ASP A 268 17.50 2.20 -6.75
N CYS A 269 17.01 1.03 -6.32
CA CYS A 269 15.60 0.65 -6.53
C CYS A 269 14.65 1.15 -5.42
N TRP A 270 15.19 1.54 -4.27
CA TRP A 270 14.40 1.91 -3.08
C TRP A 270 14.72 3.29 -2.52
N THR A 271 15.77 3.96 -3.01
CA THR A 271 16.09 5.33 -2.62
C THR A 271 16.19 6.18 -3.88
N PRO A 272 15.29 7.18 -4.07
CA PRO A 272 15.58 8.27 -4.99
C PRO A 272 16.97 8.84 -4.67
N PRO A 273 17.79 9.22 -5.66
CA PRO A 273 19.16 9.72 -5.45
C PRO A 273 19.26 10.96 -4.52
N GLU A 274 18.11 11.58 -4.22
CA GLU A 274 17.99 12.83 -3.46
C GLU A 274 17.31 12.65 -2.08
N ALA A 275 16.81 11.45 -1.75
CA ALA A 275 16.12 11.21 -0.49
C ALA A 275 17.05 10.53 0.53
N GLU A 276 17.31 11.22 1.65
CA GLU A 276 17.79 10.56 2.87
C GLU A 276 16.96 9.29 3.15
N PRO A 277 17.60 8.22 3.66
CA PRO A 277 16.99 6.89 3.65
C PRO A 277 15.66 6.87 4.40
N PHE A 278 14.56 6.77 3.63
CA PHE A 278 13.22 6.41 4.10
C PHE A 278 13.15 4.98 4.69
N GLN A 279 14.29 4.33 4.94
CA GLN A 279 14.39 3.06 5.64
C GLN A 279 14.62 3.26 7.13
N ILE A 280 13.62 3.80 7.84
CA ILE A 280 13.52 3.50 9.26
C ILE A 280 12.90 2.10 9.38
N ALA A 281 13.72 1.07 9.16
CA ALA A 281 13.38 -0.25 9.68
C ALA A 281 13.25 -0.08 11.20
N TYR A 282 12.09 -0.45 11.74
CA TYR A 282 11.84 -0.35 13.19
C TYR A 282 12.88 -1.19 13.93
N SER A 283 13.92 -0.52 14.42
CA SER A 283 15.08 -1.14 15.05
C SER A 283 15.03 -0.91 16.56
N PRO A 284 15.72 -1.73 17.37
CA PRO A 284 15.83 -1.47 18.81
C PRO A 284 16.40 -0.07 19.11
N ALA A 285 17.30 0.43 18.27
CA ALA A 285 17.85 1.78 18.40
C ALA A 285 16.80 2.86 18.14
N PHE A 286 16.08 2.78 17.02
CA PHE A 286 14.98 3.70 16.71
C PHE A 286 13.88 3.67 17.78
N HIS A 287 13.50 2.47 18.23
CA HIS A 287 12.53 2.33 19.33
C HIS A 287 13.03 2.99 20.62
N GLY A 288 14.31 2.82 20.95
CA GLY A 288 14.95 3.51 22.08
C GLY A 288 14.88 5.03 21.96
N GLU A 289 15.07 5.57 20.75
CA GLU A 289 14.97 7.00 20.46
C GLU A 289 13.53 7.52 20.62
N ILE A 290 12.54 6.81 20.08
CA ILE A 290 11.13 7.18 20.27
C ILE A 290 10.73 7.08 21.75
N ARG A 291 11.19 6.05 22.46
CA ARG A 291 10.95 5.90 23.90
C ARG A 291 11.50 7.06 24.71
N GLN A 292 12.70 7.53 24.37
CA GLN A 292 13.31 8.70 25.01
C GLN A 292 12.57 9.99 24.65
N LEU A 293 12.26 10.19 23.36
CA LEU A 293 11.49 11.34 22.87
C LEU A 293 10.17 11.48 23.62
N VAL A 294 9.36 10.42 23.64
CA VAL A 294 8.06 10.42 24.33
C VAL A 294 8.21 10.66 25.82
N ARG A 295 9.23 10.09 26.47
CA ARG A 295 9.48 10.30 27.90
C ARG A 295 9.78 11.77 28.22
N ASP A 296 10.56 12.42 27.37
CA ASP A 296 11.01 13.80 27.61
C ASP A 296 9.94 14.85 27.27
N LEU A 297 8.89 14.49 26.53
CA LEU A 297 7.72 15.35 26.30
C LEU A 297 6.88 15.51 27.58
N GLU A 298 6.16 16.62 27.69
CA GLU A 298 5.21 16.91 28.76
C GLU A 298 3.94 16.04 28.67
N ASP A 299 3.27 15.76 29.80
CA ASP A 299 2.23 14.71 29.97
C ASP A 299 1.03 14.76 29.02
N ASP A 300 0.70 15.93 28.49
CA ASP A 300 -0.40 16.14 27.54
C ASP A 300 0.06 16.88 26.27
N ALA A 301 1.34 16.73 25.91
CA ALA A 301 1.88 17.33 24.72
C ALA A 301 1.15 16.86 23.45
N VAL A 302 1.04 17.77 22.48
CA VAL A 302 0.71 17.47 21.09
C VAL A 302 2.00 17.56 20.27
N LEU A 303 2.30 16.52 19.51
CA LEU A 303 3.45 16.50 18.61
C LEU A 303 2.99 16.31 17.16
N PHE A 304 3.31 17.29 16.32
CA PHE A 304 3.23 17.22 14.88
C PHE A 304 4.51 16.58 14.33
N THR A 305 4.36 15.46 13.63
CA THR A 305 5.49 14.64 13.16
C THR A 305 5.18 13.90 11.87
N GLY A 306 6.21 13.48 11.15
CA GLY A 306 6.06 12.68 9.94
C GLY A 306 5.54 11.25 10.21
N TRP A 307 5.03 10.63 9.14
CA TRP A 307 4.43 9.29 9.17
C TRP A 307 5.29 8.23 9.88
N SER A 308 6.62 8.28 9.70
CA SER A 308 7.56 7.29 10.24
C SER A 308 7.66 7.29 11.77
N GLN A 309 7.37 8.42 12.44
CA GLN A 309 7.42 8.53 13.91
C GLN A 309 6.03 8.51 14.54
N LEU A 310 4.98 8.84 13.78
CA LEU A 310 3.60 9.01 14.25
C LEU A 310 3.09 7.82 15.09
N TYR A 311 3.00 6.63 14.50
CA TYR A 311 2.48 5.45 15.18
C TYR A 311 3.44 4.84 16.22
N PRO A 312 4.77 4.82 16.00
CA PRO A 312 5.71 4.50 17.06
C PRO A 312 5.53 5.36 18.32
N CYS A 313 5.29 6.67 18.16
CA CYS A 313 5.04 7.57 19.29
C CYS A 313 3.73 7.21 20.01
N TYR A 314 2.65 6.93 19.28
CA TYR A 314 1.40 6.45 19.89
C TYR A 314 1.59 5.15 20.67
N TYR A 315 2.27 4.16 20.09
CA TYR A 315 2.52 2.88 20.75
C TYR A 315 3.32 3.07 22.04
N VAL A 316 4.44 3.79 21.97
CA VAL A 316 5.27 4.08 23.14
C VAL A 316 4.50 4.86 24.21
N ALA A 317 3.79 5.91 23.83
CA ALA A 317 3.08 6.75 24.78
C ALA A 317 1.92 6.00 25.45
N HIS A 318 1.03 5.41 24.65
CA HIS A 318 -0.25 4.90 25.15
C HIS A 318 -0.14 3.46 25.66
N VAL A 319 0.67 2.62 25.02
CA VAL A 319 0.79 1.19 25.38
C VAL A 319 1.94 0.97 26.37
N GLU A 320 3.14 1.49 26.08
CA GLU A 320 4.31 1.21 26.93
C GLU A 320 4.38 2.11 28.18
N GLN A 321 4.03 3.40 28.04
CA GLN A 321 4.21 4.38 29.12
C GLN A 321 2.90 4.82 29.79
N GLY A 322 1.74 4.41 29.27
CA GLY A 322 0.42 4.77 29.82
C GLY A 322 0.06 6.27 29.74
N ARG A 323 0.77 7.05 28.94
CA ARG A 323 0.57 8.50 28.72
C ARG A 323 -0.49 8.74 27.64
N THR A 324 -1.72 8.29 27.92
CA THR A 324 -2.84 8.30 26.95
C THR A 324 -3.36 9.69 26.57
N ARG A 325 -2.94 10.73 27.29
CA ARG A 325 -3.30 12.13 27.00
C ARG A 325 -2.46 12.79 25.91
N MET A 326 -1.33 12.19 25.56
CA MET A 326 -0.49 12.68 24.45
C MET A 326 -1.17 12.45 23.11
N VAL A 327 -1.02 13.41 22.20
CA VAL A 327 -1.61 13.34 20.85
C VAL A 327 -0.49 13.53 19.82
N PHE A 328 -0.51 12.70 18.79
CA PHE A 328 0.45 12.78 17.68
C PHE A 328 -0.31 12.98 16.38
N ILE A 329 0.10 13.97 15.58
CA ILE A 329 -0.58 14.39 14.35
C ILE A 329 0.42 14.38 13.20
N GLN A 330 0.00 13.90 12.03
CA GLN A 330 0.82 14.01 10.83
C GLN A 330 0.93 15.46 10.38
N ASP A 331 2.15 15.95 10.22
CA ASP A 331 2.46 17.34 9.85
C ASP A 331 2.27 17.65 8.35
N TYR A 332 2.50 16.67 7.47
CA TYR A 332 2.15 16.73 6.05
C TYR A 332 1.49 15.42 5.59
N PRO A 333 0.17 15.40 5.32
CA PRO A 333 -0.55 14.17 4.98
C PRO A 333 -0.43 13.77 3.50
N GLN A 334 0.06 14.67 2.64
CA GLN A 334 0.14 14.44 1.21
C GLN A 334 1.58 14.66 0.70
N PRO A 335 2.11 13.77 -0.17
CA PRO A 335 3.37 14.01 -0.85
C PRO A 335 3.36 15.36 -1.58
N TYR A 336 4.48 16.09 -1.51
CA TYR A 336 4.68 17.41 -2.15
C TYR A 336 3.87 18.58 -1.59
N TYR A 337 3.02 18.37 -0.59
CA TYR A 337 2.42 19.44 0.21
C TYR A 337 3.15 19.54 1.54
N PHE A 338 4.20 20.35 1.58
CA PHE A 338 5.04 20.56 2.78
C PHE A 338 4.52 21.66 3.71
N GLU A 339 3.35 22.23 3.40
CA GLU A 339 2.70 23.22 4.25
C GLU A 339 1.67 22.57 5.18
N LEU A 340 1.55 23.12 6.39
CA LEU A 340 0.50 22.70 7.31
C LEU A 340 -0.88 23.03 6.73
N ALA A 341 -1.82 22.10 6.87
CA ALA A 341 -3.22 22.34 6.55
C ALA A 341 -3.80 23.51 7.38
N ASP A 342 -4.67 24.32 6.80
CA ASP A 342 -5.32 25.42 7.53
C ASP A 342 -6.15 24.91 8.72
N SER A 343 -6.80 23.75 8.56
CA SER A 343 -7.50 23.04 9.64
C SER A 343 -6.56 22.61 10.79
N ALA A 344 -5.33 22.19 10.48
CA ALA A 344 -4.32 21.84 11.48
C ALA A 344 -3.77 23.10 12.16
N LEU A 345 -3.59 24.19 11.42
CA LEU A 345 -3.19 25.47 11.98
C LEU A 345 -4.25 26.04 12.94
N GLN A 346 -5.54 25.91 12.58
CA GLN A 346 -6.65 26.23 13.48
C GLN A 346 -6.66 25.36 14.75
N TYR A 347 -6.28 24.09 14.63
CA TYR A 347 -6.11 23.21 15.79
C TYR A 347 -4.98 23.72 16.70
N VAL A 348 -3.83 24.10 16.14
CA VAL A 348 -2.70 24.68 16.89
C VAL A 348 -3.13 25.95 17.63
N ARG A 349 -3.82 26.88 16.96
CA ARG A 349 -4.32 28.13 17.57
C ARG A 349 -5.18 27.88 18.81
N ARG A 350 -6.07 26.89 18.76
CA ARG A 350 -6.95 26.53 19.88
C ARG A 350 -6.22 25.78 21.00
N THR A 351 -5.18 25.02 20.65
CA THR A 351 -4.55 24.07 21.57
C THR A 351 -3.33 24.65 22.29
N ALA A 352 -2.47 25.40 21.59
CA ALA A 352 -1.23 25.96 22.13
C ALA A 352 -1.40 26.80 23.43
N PRO A 353 -2.52 27.52 23.65
CA PRO A 353 -2.73 28.24 24.91
C PRO A 353 -2.95 27.33 26.13
N THR A 354 -3.38 26.09 25.92
CA THR A 354 -3.79 25.17 27.01
C THR A 354 -2.91 23.93 27.11
N ARG A 355 -2.18 23.57 26.05
CA ARG A 355 -1.35 22.37 25.97
C ARG A 355 -0.02 22.66 25.25
N PRO A 356 1.08 21.99 25.63
CA PRO A 356 2.33 22.07 24.88
C PRO A 356 2.15 21.52 23.45
N VAL A 357 2.52 22.31 22.44
CA VAL A 357 2.50 21.88 21.03
C VAL A 357 3.92 21.91 20.47
N TYR A 358 4.30 20.83 19.81
CA TYR A 358 5.62 20.61 19.24
C TYR A 358 5.55 20.23 17.77
N PHE A 359 6.58 20.59 17.02
CA PHE A 359 6.83 20.14 15.66
C PHE A 359 8.22 19.50 15.56
N THR A 360 8.35 18.43 14.78
CA THR A 360 9.65 17.80 14.49
C THR A 360 10.52 18.59 13.51
N HIS A 361 9.92 19.50 12.74
CA HIS A 361 10.60 20.42 11.84
C HIS A 361 9.88 21.77 11.81
N VAL A 362 10.53 22.81 11.26
CA VAL A 362 9.89 24.12 11.09
C VAL A 362 8.87 24.05 9.96
N VAL A 363 7.66 24.53 10.21
CA VAL A 363 6.60 24.62 9.21
C VAL A 363 6.27 26.08 8.97
N GLY A 364 6.43 26.57 7.73
CA GLY A 364 6.41 28.00 7.39
C GLY A 364 5.18 28.74 7.91
N LYS A 365 3.97 28.21 7.66
CA LYS A 365 2.71 28.81 8.16
C LYS A 365 2.64 28.96 9.68
N VAL A 366 3.32 28.10 10.45
CA VAL A 366 3.34 28.18 11.91
C VAL A 366 4.33 29.25 12.36
N GLU A 367 5.51 29.30 11.74
CA GLU A 367 6.54 30.31 12.03
C GLU A 367 6.08 31.74 11.71
N GLU A 368 5.22 31.92 10.71
CA GLU A 368 4.62 33.22 10.38
C GLU A 368 3.66 33.75 11.45
N GLN A 369 3.11 32.86 12.29
CA GLN A 369 2.01 33.18 13.21
C GLN A 369 2.38 33.01 14.68
N PHE A 370 3.37 32.18 14.99
CA PHE A 370 3.77 31.84 16.35
C PHE A 370 5.28 31.91 16.51
N GLU A 371 5.71 32.34 17.69
CA GLU A 371 7.10 32.16 18.10
C GLU A 371 7.41 30.66 18.18
N LEU A 372 8.44 30.19 17.47
CA LEU A 372 8.92 28.83 17.58
C LEU A 372 10.22 28.80 18.39
N LYS A 373 10.19 28.10 19.53
CA LYS A 373 11.37 27.91 20.37
C LYS A 373 11.98 26.53 20.12
N PRO A 374 13.22 26.42 19.61
CA PRO A 374 13.88 25.13 19.51
C PRO A 374 14.15 24.60 20.93
N VAL A 375 13.74 23.36 21.17
CA VAL A 375 13.97 22.64 22.42
C VAL A 375 14.48 21.25 22.12
N ARG A 376 15.42 20.78 22.94
CA ARG A 376 15.90 19.40 22.84
C ARG A 376 14.97 18.47 23.62
N ARG A 377 14.54 17.39 22.98
CA ARG A 377 13.75 16.30 23.57
C ARG A 377 14.32 14.99 23.04
N GLY A 378 14.83 14.14 23.94
CA GLY A 378 15.68 13.02 23.58
C GLY A 378 16.88 13.46 22.75
N ARG A 379 17.04 12.83 21.59
CA ARG A 379 18.13 13.12 20.64
C ARG A 379 17.75 14.15 19.56
N GLN A 380 16.49 14.58 19.52
CA GLN A 380 15.96 15.46 18.48
C GLN A 380 15.82 16.90 18.97
N ILE A 381 15.92 17.84 18.03
CA ILE A 381 15.50 19.23 18.23
C ILE A 381 14.05 19.31 17.76
N LEU A 382 13.16 19.70 18.66
CA LEU A 382 11.76 20.00 18.34
C LEU A 382 11.54 21.50 18.40
N TYR A 383 10.49 21.97 17.75
CA TYR A 383 10.06 23.36 17.76
C TYR A 383 8.81 23.49 18.61
N ARG A 384 8.95 24.10 19.79
CA ARG A 384 7.83 24.37 20.69
C ARG A 384 7.10 25.63 20.24
N VAL A 385 5.78 25.53 20.09
CA VAL A 385 4.92 26.68 19.80
C VAL A 385 4.83 27.57 21.04
N GLY A 386 5.17 28.84 20.86
CA GLY A 386 5.13 29.91 21.84
C GLY A 386 3.94 30.84 21.64
N LYS A 387 4.14 32.15 21.88
CA LYS A 387 3.08 33.14 21.77
C LYS A 387 2.77 33.48 20.30
N PRO A 388 1.53 33.87 19.96
CA PRO A 388 1.23 34.43 18.65
C PRO A 388 2.06 35.68 18.37
N ILE A 389 2.61 35.81 17.15
CA ILE A 389 3.42 36.95 16.71
C ILE A 389 2.54 38.17 16.41
N ARG A 390 1.29 37.94 15.97
CA ARG A 390 0.27 38.98 15.77
C ARG A 390 -0.97 38.68 16.62
N PRO A 391 -1.57 39.68 17.29
CA PRO A 391 -2.87 39.48 17.94
C PRO A 391 -3.91 39.09 16.89
N ALA A 392 -4.75 38.10 17.19
CA ALA A 392 -5.85 37.70 16.32
C ALA A 392 -6.71 38.93 15.98
N ALA A 393 -7.07 39.11 14.71
CA ALA A 393 -7.98 40.17 14.32
C ALA A 393 -9.29 40.01 15.12
N SER A 394 -9.89 41.12 15.58
CA SER A 394 -11.10 41.11 16.42
C SER A 394 -12.31 40.46 15.76
N ASP A 395 -12.26 40.27 14.44
CA ASP A 395 -13.29 39.63 13.62
C ASP A 395 -12.93 38.18 13.25
N ASP A 396 -11.88 37.60 13.85
CA ASP A 396 -11.54 36.19 13.64
C ASP A 396 -12.67 35.32 14.26
N PRO A 397 -13.46 34.58 13.45
CA PRO A 397 -14.58 33.77 13.93
C PRO A 397 -14.15 32.72 14.98
N ILE A 398 -12.84 32.47 15.10
CA ILE A 398 -12.18 31.56 16.03
C ILE A 398 -12.29 32.03 17.50
N ALA A 399 -12.39 33.34 17.79
CA ALA A 399 -12.54 33.82 19.18
C ALA A 399 -13.91 33.43 19.80
N LYS A 400 -14.87 32.99 18.98
CA LYS A 400 -16.24 32.65 19.39
C LYS A 400 -16.53 31.16 19.44
N ALA A 401 -15.63 30.30 18.97
CA ALA A 401 -15.85 28.85 18.97
C ALA A 401 -15.44 28.23 20.32
N PRO A 402 -16.27 27.37 20.93
CA PRO A 402 -15.88 26.65 22.15
C PRO A 402 -14.65 25.77 21.88
N PRO A 403 -13.80 25.53 22.90
CA PRO A 403 -12.72 24.56 22.77
C PRO A 403 -13.27 23.21 22.33
N PRO A 404 -12.54 22.42 21.52
CA PRO A 404 -12.99 21.09 21.15
C PRO A 404 -13.34 20.32 22.44
N GLU A 405 -14.54 19.75 22.47
CA GLU A 405 -14.99 18.95 23.60
C GLU A 405 -13.94 17.88 23.89
N ARG A 406 -13.78 17.59 25.19
CA ARG A 406 -12.93 16.50 25.64
C ARG A 406 -13.47 15.19 25.04
N SER A 407 -12.84 14.72 23.96
CA SER A 407 -12.99 13.36 23.46
C SER A 407 -12.01 12.44 24.18
#